data_AF-A0A9E3Z9S6-F1
#
_entry.id   AF-A0A9E3Z9S6-F1
#
_cell.length_a   1.000
_cell.length_b   1.000
_cell.length_c   1.000
_cell.angle_alpha   90.00
_cell.angle_beta   90.00
_cell.angle_gamma   90.00
#
_symmetry.space_group_name_H-M   'P 1'
#
loop_
_entity.id
_entity.type
_entity.pdbx_description
1 polymer ?
#
loop_
_entity_poly.entity_id
_entity_poly.type
_entity_poly.pdbx_seq_one_letter_code
_entity_poly.pdbx_strand_id
1 'polypeptide(L)'
;MKALKTDADARVPGDCGYHLNLSGTYLRWADLRGADFSFADFKGSDFANANLKGTVLRGADLSGARNLTPEQVQEAVIDDATVLPDDIKAALNGAREHG
;
A
#
# COMPACT_ATOMS: atom_id res chain seq x y z
N MET A 1 -18.47 7.23 19.13
CA MET A 1 -17.63 6.56 18.12
C MET A 1 -16.85 7.64 17.40
N LYS A 2 -15.58 7.84 17.75
CA LYS A 2 -14.73 8.89 17.17
C LYS A 2 -14.49 8.53 15.71
N ALA A 3 -15.08 9.28 14.79
CA ALA A 3 -14.59 9.37 13.43
C ALA A 3 -13.09 9.68 13.53
N LEU A 4 -12.25 8.82 12.96
CA LEU A 4 -10.86 9.18 12.72
C LEU A 4 -10.90 10.44 11.87
N LYS A 5 -10.50 11.57 12.47
CA LYS A 5 -10.04 12.71 11.70
C LYS A 5 -8.71 12.27 11.13
N THR A 6 -8.74 11.58 10.00
CA THR A 6 -7.60 11.59 9.08
C THR A 6 -7.54 13.03 8.59
N ASP A 7 -6.63 13.78 9.18
CA ASP A 7 -5.94 14.95 8.62
C ASP A 7 -5.16 14.62 7.32
N ALA A 8 -5.58 13.57 6.61
CA ALA A 8 -5.19 13.31 5.24
C ALA A 8 -5.86 14.40 4.40
N ASP A 9 -5.12 15.47 4.15
CA ASP A 9 -5.23 16.30 2.97
C ASP A 9 -5.15 15.38 1.73
N ALA A 10 -6.25 14.71 1.43
CA ALA A 10 -6.52 14.06 0.16
C ALA A 10 -6.74 15.16 -0.89
N ARG A 11 -5.67 15.89 -1.22
CA ARG A 11 -5.60 16.83 -2.33
C ARG A 11 -4.49 16.39 -3.28
N VAL A 12 -4.88 15.55 -4.24
CA VAL A 12 -4.42 15.60 -5.65
C VAL A 12 -4.29 17.08 -6.11
N PRO A 13 -3.41 17.49 -7.06
CA PRO A 13 -2.70 16.73 -8.09
C PRO A 13 -1.23 17.18 -8.38
N GLY A 14 -0.42 16.27 -8.93
CA GLY A 14 0.83 16.61 -9.64
C GLY A 14 2.09 16.63 -8.77
N ASP A 15 2.99 15.68 -9.04
CA ASP A 15 4.44 15.76 -8.88
C ASP A 15 4.97 16.76 -7.84
N CYS A 16 4.77 16.46 -6.57
CA CYS A 16 5.45 17.12 -5.47
C CYS A 16 6.04 16.02 -4.60
N GLY A 17 7.37 15.89 -4.52
CA GLY A 17 8.12 14.86 -3.80
C GLY A 17 7.91 14.83 -2.28
N TYR A 18 6.67 14.85 -1.80
CA TYR A 18 6.28 14.66 -0.42
C TYR A 18 6.14 13.16 -0.16
N HIS A 19 7.06 12.62 0.63
CA HIS A 19 6.90 11.31 1.25
C HIS A 19 5.66 11.35 2.15
N LEU A 20 4.55 10.78 1.70
CA LEU A 20 3.31 10.74 2.47
C LEU A 20 3.47 9.71 3.61
N ASN A 21 3.53 10.19 4.85
CA ASN A 21 3.62 9.30 6.01
C ASN A 21 2.24 8.79 6.40
N LEU A 22 1.98 7.53 6.08
CA LEU A 22 0.80 6.76 6.44
C LEU A 22 1.16 5.56 7.33
N SER A 23 2.27 5.62 8.05
CA SER A 23 2.70 4.54 8.95
C SER A 23 1.69 4.32 10.08
N GLY A 24 1.41 3.06 10.40
CA GLY A 24 0.46 2.64 11.43
C GLY A 24 -0.99 3.02 11.16
N THR A 25 -1.35 3.36 9.92
CA THR A 25 -2.72 3.73 9.57
C THR A 25 -3.63 2.50 9.49
N TYR A 26 -4.90 2.69 9.89
CA TYR A 26 -5.92 1.66 9.78
C TYR A 26 -6.67 1.81 8.45
N LEU A 27 -6.20 1.13 7.40
CA LEU A 27 -6.77 1.15 6.05
C LEU A 27 -7.73 -0.03 5.80
N ARG A 28 -8.27 -0.60 6.88
CA ARG A 28 -9.21 -1.71 6.79
C ARG A 28 -10.44 -1.28 6.01
N TRP A 29 -10.81 -2.04 4.98
CA TRP A 29 -11.93 -1.74 4.08
C TRP A 29 -11.79 -0.41 3.31
N ALA A 30 -10.58 0.15 3.25
CA ALA A 30 -10.35 1.38 2.50
C ALA A 30 -10.47 1.12 0.99
N ASP A 31 -11.15 2.02 0.29
CA ASP A 31 -11.19 2.04 -1.17
C ASP A 31 -10.09 2.96 -1.69
N LEU A 32 -8.98 2.37 -2.17
CA LEU A 32 -7.80 3.08 -2.64
C LEU A 32 -7.64 2.98 -4.16
N ARG A 33 -8.70 2.56 -4.86
CA ARG A 33 -8.66 2.29 -6.32
C ARG A 33 -8.19 3.50 -7.11
N GLY A 34 -7.18 3.31 -7.94
CA GLY A 34 -6.64 4.36 -8.81
C GLY A 34 -5.93 5.52 -8.09
N ALA A 35 -5.74 5.44 -6.77
CA ALA A 35 -5.03 6.46 -6.01
C ALA A 35 -3.51 6.39 -6.26
N ASP A 36 -2.83 7.53 -6.23
CA ASP A 36 -1.37 7.61 -6.31
C ASP A 36 -0.78 7.82 -4.93
N PHE A 37 -0.03 6.82 -4.46
CA PHE A 37 0.72 6.81 -3.21
C PHE A 37 2.20 6.47 -3.46
N SER A 38 2.73 6.91 -4.60
CA SER A 38 4.15 6.76 -4.90
C SER A 38 5.01 7.36 -3.78
N PHE A 39 6.04 6.64 -3.34
CA PHE A 39 6.98 7.03 -2.27
C PHE A 39 6.35 7.23 -0.86
N ALA A 40 5.13 6.75 -0.64
CA ALA A 40 4.47 6.81 0.66
C ALA A 40 5.06 5.79 1.67
N ASP A 41 5.03 6.14 2.96
CA ASP A 41 5.40 5.23 4.06
C ASP A 41 4.13 4.59 4.63
N PHE A 42 3.98 3.27 4.50
CA PHE A 42 2.88 2.46 5.04
C PHE A 42 3.37 1.47 6.12
N LYS A 43 4.49 1.77 6.78
CA LYS A 43 5.06 0.89 7.79
C LYS A 43 4.06 0.56 8.89
N GLY A 44 3.81 -0.73 9.12
CA GLY A 44 2.89 -1.17 10.19
C GLY A 44 1.40 -0.91 9.93
N SER A 45 1.02 -0.45 8.74
CA SER A 45 -0.38 -0.16 8.40
C SER A 45 -1.20 -1.43 8.17
N ASP A 46 -2.50 -1.35 8.44
CA ASP A 46 -3.42 -2.50 8.34
C ASP A 46 -4.28 -2.39 7.07
N PHE A 47 -4.06 -3.30 6.12
CA PHE A 47 -4.73 -3.35 4.82
C PHE A 47 -5.85 -4.39 4.73
N ALA A 48 -6.37 -4.88 5.86
CA ALA A 48 -7.39 -5.93 5.84
C ALA A 48 -8.61 -5.53 5.00
N ASN A 49 -8.89 -6.29 3.94
CA ASN A 49 -9.97 -6.04 2.97
C ASN A 49 -9.90 -4.67 2.26
N ALA A 50 -8.73 -4.04 2.19
CA ALA A 50 -8.54 -2.84 1.38
C ALA A 50 -8.62 -3.16 -0.11
N ASN A 51 -9.15 -2.24 -0.91
CA ASN A 51 -9.19 -2.35 -2.36
C ASN A 51 -8.04 -1.54 -2.97
N LEU A 52 -7.01 -2.25 -3.46
CA LEU A 52 -5.81 -1.67 -4.07
C LEU A 52 -5.82 -1.67 -5.60
N LYS A 53 -6.98 -1.93 -6.22
CA LYS A 53 -7.05 -2.11 -7.67
C LYS A 53 -6.65 -0.83 -8.43
N GLY A 54 -5.55 -0.93 -9.16
CA GLY A 54 -4.97 0.18 -9.92
C GLY A 54 -4.33 1.27 -9.05
N THR A 55 -4.13 1.04 -7.76
CA THR A 55 -3.41 1.96 -6.87
C THR A 55 -1.93 2.00 -7.26
N VAL A 56 -1.32 3.19 -7.30
CA VAL A 56 0.11 3.35 -7.58
C VAL A 56 0.88 3.39 -6.26
N LEU A 57 1.72 2.39 -6.03
CA LEU A 57 2.54 2.20 -4.81
C LEU A 57 4.04 2.16 -5.15
N ARG A 58 4.43 2.83 -6.24
CA ARG A 58 5.81 2.85 -6.74
C ARG A 58 6.74 3.51 -5.73
N GLY A 59 7.83 2.84 -5.36
CA GLY A 59 8.71 3.33 -4.30
C GLY A 59 8.09 3.44 -2.90
N ALA A 60 6.87 2.95 -2.68
CA ALA A 60 6.22 2.99 -1.37
C ALA A 60 6.84 1.95 -0.42
N ASP A 61 6.86 2.26 0.87
CA ASP A 61 7.39 1.39 1.91
C ASP A 61 6.26 0.70 2.67
N LEU A 62 5.97 -0.55 2.34
CA LEU A 62 4.98 -1.41 2.99
C LEU A 62 5.63 -2.35 4.02
N SER A 63 6.87 -2.08 4.45
CA SER A 63 7.55 -2.96 5.41
C SER A 63 6.77 -3.06 6.72
N GLY A 64 6.50 -4.29 7.16
CA GLY A 64 5.69 -4.54 8.34
C GLY A 64 4.19 -4.20 8.19
N ALA A 65 3.70 -3.88 6.99
CA ALA A 65 2.27 -3.81 6.71
C ALA A 65 1.60 -5.14 7.07
N ARG A 66 0.40 -5.06 7.65
CA ARG A 66 -0.35 -6.20 8.17
C ARG A 66 -1.59 -6.46 7.33
N ASN A 67 -2.01 -7.72 7.28
CA ASN A 67 -3.21 -8.17 6.57
C ASN A 67 -3.23 -7.78 5.08
N LEU A 68 -2.05 -7.66 4.49
CA LEU A 68 -1.87 -7.49 3.05
C LEU A 68 -1.80 -8.88 2.42
N THR A 69 -2.43 -9.10 1.27
CA THR A 69 -2.34 -10.36 0.53
C THR A 69 -1.60 -10.18 -0.80
N PRO A 70 -0.99 -11.24 -1.36
CA PRO A 70 -0.33 -11.17 -2.65
C PRO A 70 -1.27 -10.68 -3.76
N GLU A 71 -2.54 -11.08 -3.72
CA GLU A 71 -3.55 -10.67 -4.71
C GLU A 71 -3.80 -9.16 -4.66
N GLN A 72 -3.92 -8.58 -3.46
CA GLN A 72 -4.09 -7.13 -3.31
C GLN A 72 -2.90 -6.36 -3.88
N VAL A 73 -1.68 -6.88 -3.70
CA VAL A 73 -0.45 -6.25 -4.23
C VAL A 73 -0.34 -6.43 -5.74
N GLN A 74 -0.75 -7.58 -6.29
CA GLN A 74 -0.78 -7.82 -7.75
C GLN A 74 -1.80 -6.93 -8.48
N GLU A 75 -2.88 -6.54 -7.81
CA GLU A 75 -3.84 -5.58 -8.36
C GLU A 75 -3.34 -4.12 -8.31
N ALA A 76 -2.29 -3.85 -7.54
CA ALA A 76 -1.64 -2.55 -7.45
C ALA A 76 -0.47 -2.41 -8.44
N VAL A 77 -0.13 -1.18 -8.77
CA VAL A 77 1.05 -0.84 -9.56
C VAL A 77 2.23 -0.64 -8.61
N ILE A 78 3.13 -1.62 -8.58
CA ILE A 78 4.39 -1.59 -7.82
C ILE A 78 5.59 -1.59 -8.77
N ASP A 79 6.77 -1.23 -8.26
CA ASP A 79 8.03 -1.35 -8.98
C ASP A 79 9.16 -1.87 -8.08
N ASP A 80 10.38 -1.97 -8.62
CA ASP A 80 11.54 -2.49 -7.90
C ASP A 80 11.92 -1.63 -6.67
N ALA A 81 11.45 -0.39 -6.61
CA ALA A 81 11.66 0.49 -5.47
C ALA A 81 10.63 0.27 -4.34
N THR A 82 9.50 -0.39 -4.62
CA THR A 82 8.49 -0.70 -3.61
C THR A 82 9.02 -1.72 -2.61
N VAL A 83 9.00 -1.37 -1.32
CA VAL A 83 9.41 -2.28 -0.25
C VAL A 83 8.19 -3.08 0.21
N LEU A 84 8.15 -4.36 -0.15
CA LEU A 84 7.10 -5.28 0.30
C LEU A 84 7.49 -5.97 1.62
N PRO A 85 6.52 -6.34 2.47
CA PRO A 85 6.79 -7.18 3.63
C PRO A 85 7.28 -8.57 3.19
N ASP A 86 8.17 -9.18 3.99
CA ASP A 86 8.85 -10.44 3.64
C ASP A 86 7.88 -11.58 3.31
N ASP A 87 6.75 -11.66 4.04
CA ASP A 87 5.71 -12.67 3.81
C ASP A 87 5.13 -12.58 2.38
N ILE A 88 4.91 -11.36 1.90
CA ILE A 88 4.36 -11.10 0.56
C ILE A 88 5.42 -11.26 -0.50
N LYS A 89 6.64 -10.81 -0.23
CA LYS A 89 7.76 -10.99 -1.14
C LYS A 89 8.04 -12.48 -1.36
N ALA A 90 8.01 -13.29 -0.31
CA ALA A 90 8.12 -14.74 -0.38
C ALA A 90 6.95 -15.37 -1.13
N ALA A 91 5.71 -14.95 -0.87
CA ALA A 91 4.53 -15.47 -1.56
C ALA A 91 4.52 -15.17 -3.07
N LEU A 92 4.93 -13.96 -3.47
CA LEU A 92 5.03 -13.56 -4.88
C LEU A 92 6.17 -14.28 -5.60
N ASN A 93 7.31 -14.49 -4.93
CA ASN A 93 8.44 -15.23 -5.48
C ASN A 93 8.15 -16.73 -5.57
N GLY A 94 7.55 -17.31 -4.53
CA GLY A 94 7.19 -18.73 -4.48
C GLY A 94 6.10 -19.10 -5.50
N ALA A 95 5.20 -18.18 -5.83
CA ALA A 95 4.22 -18.38 -6.90
C ALA A 95 4.86 -18.55 -8.31
N ARG A 96 6.12 -18.12 -8.50
CA ARG A 96 6.84 -18.27 -9.78
C ARG A 96 7.58 -19.61 -9.91
N GLU A 97 7.72 -20.40 -8.85
CA GLU A 97 8.53 -21.63 -8.85
C GLU A 97 7.72 -22.94 -8.96
N HIS A 98 6.40 -22.87 -9.10
CA HIS A 98 5.54 -24.03 -9.37
C HIS A 98 5.00 -24.05 -10.82
N GLY A 99 5.92 -24.02 -11.78
CA GLY A 99 5.64 -24.20 -13.22
C GLY A 99 6.36 -25.39 -13.80
#